data_AF-Q9FL18-F1
#
_entry.id   AF-Q9FL18-F1
#
_cell.length_a   1.000
_cell.length_b   1.000
_cell.length_c   1.000
_cell.angle_alpha   90.00
_cell.angle_beta   90.00
_cell.angle_gamma   90.00
#
_symmetry.space_group_name_H-M   'P 1'
#
loop_
_entity.id
_entity.type
_entity.pdbx_description
1 polymer ?
#
loop_
_entity_poly.entity_id
_entity_poly.type
_entity_poly.pdbx_seq_one_letter_code
_entity_poly.pdbx_strand_id
1 'polypeptide(L)'
;MKLLGEYEPEKLQTLFSAYIKKGVEAESIEEMYKKVHAAIRAEPNHKKTEKPATKEHKRYDLKKLTYEERKNKLIERVKALNGASGDW
;
A
#
# COMPACT_ATOMS: atom_id res chain seq x y z
N MET A 1 10.41 26.17 2.53
CA MET A 1 9.46 26.41 1.42
C MET A 1 9.65 27.79 0.80
N LYS A 2 9.54 28.88 1.58
CA LYS A 2 9.66 30.26 1.06
C LYS A 2 10.92 30.50 0.21
N LEU A 3 12.10 30.20 0.78
CA LEU A 3 13.39 30.32 0.06
C LEU A 3 13.43 29.48 -1.24
N LEU A 4 12.98 28.23 -1.21
CA LEU A 4 12.98 27.42 -2.44
C LEU A 4 11.98 27.92 -3.49
N GLY A 5 10.85 28.49 -3.09
CA GLY A 5 9.88 29.04 -4.04
C GLY A 5 10.39 30.28 -4.77
N GLU A 6 11.20 31.10 -4.10
CA GLU A 6 11.76 32.33 -4.67
C GLU A 6 12.97 32.06 -5.58
N TYR A 7 13.85 31.13 -5.18
CA TYR A 7 15.12 30.91 -5.88
C TYR A 7 15.13 29.68 -6.80
N GLU A 8 14.32 28.64 -6.52
CA GLU A 8 14.35 27.36 -7.24
C GLU A 8 12.96 26.67 -7.31
N PRO A 9 12.02 27.20 -8.11
CA PRO A 9 10.63 26.71 -8.16
C PRO A 9 10.50 25.25 -8.59
N GLU A 10 11.40 24.73 -9.43
CA GLU A 10 11.42 23.32 -9.84
C GLU A 10 11.72 22.38 -8.66
N LYS A 11 12.65 22.77 -7.78
CA LYS A 11 12.96 21.99 -6.56
C LYS A 11 11.83 22.09 -5.54
N LEU A 12 11.11 23.22 -5.49
CA LEU A 12 9.91 23.33 -4.65
C LEU A 12 8.85 22.31 -5.08
N GLN A 13 8.58 22.18 -6.38
CA GLN A 13 7.57 21.25 -6.89
C GLN A 13 7.92 19.79 -6.59
N THR A 14 9.19 19.40 -6.72
CA THR A 14 9.61 18.01 -6.44
C THR A 14 9.61 17.69 -4.95
N LEU A 15 10.22 18.54 -4.12
CA LEU A 15 10.35 18.31 -2.67
C LEU A 15 9.03 18.48 -1.90
N PHE A 16 8.18 19.42 -2.34
CA PHE A 16 6.94 19.78 -1.64
C PHE A 16 5.67 19.48 -2.44
N SER A 17 5.74 18.58 -3.42
CA SER A 17 4.60 18.10 -4.22
C SER A 17 3.36 17.74 -3.38
N ALA A 18 3.56 17.01 -2.28
CA ALA A 18 2.48 16.60 -1.38
C ALA A 18 1.84 17.77 -0.62
N TYR A 19 2.61 18.82 -0.31
CA TYR A 19 2.12 20.03 0.36
C TYR A 19 1.32 20.88 -0.61
N ILE A 20 1.82 21.07 -1.83
CA ILE A 20 1.11 21.75 -2.91
C ILE A 20 -0.23 21.05 -3.19
N LYS A 21 -0.23 19.71 -3.31
CA LYS A 21 -1.45 18.91 -3.50
C LYS A 21 -2.46 19.07 -2.37
N LYS A 22 -2.00 19.33 -1.15
CA LYS A 22 -2.84 19.53 0.04
C LYS A 22 -3.16 21.00 0.33
N GLY A 23 -2.68 21.94 -0.51
CA GLY A 23 -2.88 23.38 -0.31
C GLY A 23 -2.17 23.94 0.92
N VAL A 24 -1.05 23.33 1.34
CA VAL A 24 -0.28 23.77 2.51
C VAL A 24 0.83 24.71 2.06
N GLU A 25 0.72 25.98 2.46
CA GLU A 25 1.70 27.03 2.19
C GLU A 25 2.66 27.23 3.37
N ALA A 26 3.81 27.87 3.12
CA ALA A 26 4.84 28.08 4.13
C ALA A 26 4.32 28.78 5.40
N GLU A 27 3.42 29.76 5.22
CA GLU A 27 2.87 30.59 6.31
C GLU A 27 1.74 29.87 7.07
N SER A 28 1.02 28.97 6.40
CA SER A 28 -0.09 28.19 6.99
C SER A 28 0.33 27.10 7.98
N ILE A 29 1.62 26.71 7.97
CA ILE A 29 2.15 25.57 8.75
C ILE A 29 2.03 25.84 10.26
N GLU A 30 2.35 27.05 10.71
CA GLU A 30 2.31 27.39 12.14
C GLU A 30 0.88 27.32 12.69
N GLU A 31 -0.08 27.92 11.98
CA GLU A 31 -1.49 27.88 12.36
C GLU A 31 -2.05 26.47 12.38
N MET A 32 -1.69 25.65 11.38
CA MET A 32 -2.06 24.24 11.31
C MET A 32 -1.61 23.49 12.56
N TYR A 33 -0.34 23.64 12.96
CA TYR A 33 0.18 22.95 14.15
C TYR A 33 -0.43 23.48 15.45
N LYS A 34 -0.68 24.79 15.59
CA LYS A 34 -1.40 25.35 16.77
C LYS A 34 -2.78 24.71 16.93
N LYS A 35 -3.54 24.60 15.84
CA LYS A 35 -4.86 23.94 15.80
C LYS A 35 -4.76 22.46 16.17
N VAL A 36 -3.79 21.74 15.59
CA VAL A 36 -3.56 20.31 15.90
C VAL A 36 -3.21 20.11 17.38
N HIS A 37 -2.34 20.92 17.96
CA HIS A 37 -1.98 20.81 19.37
C HIS A 37 -3.16 21.10 20.30
N ALA A 38 -4.01 22.08 19.98
CA ALA A 38 -5.23 22.33 20.74
C ALA A 38 -6.18 21.11 20.70
N ALA A 39 -6.37 20.51 19.52
CA ALA A 39 -7.22 19.34 19.34
C ALA A 39 -6.71 18.10 20.11
N ILE A 40 -5.40 17.82 20.04
CA ILE A 40 -4.80 16.67 20.76
C ILE A 40 -4.87 16.87 22.28
N ARG A 41 -4.72 18.10 22.78
CA ARG A 41 -4.86 18.39 24.22
C ARG A 41 -6.29 18.21 24.71
N ALA A 42 -7.29 18.56 23.88
CA ALA A 42 -8.69 18.38 24.21
C ALA A 42 -9.10 16.89 24.21
N GLU A 43 -8.62 16.12 23.24
CA GLU A 43 -8.90 14.69 23.11
C GLU A 43 -7.61 13.87 22.95
N PRO A 44 -6.96 13.49 24.06
CA PRO A 44 -5.67 12.79 24.01
C PRO A 44 -5.77 11.32 23.59
N ASN A 45 -6.97 10.73 23.66
CA ASN A 45 -7.18 9.31 23.38
C ASN A 45 -7.40 9.04 21.88
N HIS A 46 -6.79 7.97 21.37
CA HIS A 46 -6.97 7.55 19.98
C HIS A 46 -8.39 7.02 19.71
N LYS A 47 -9.09 7.66 18.77
CA LYS A 47 -10.37 7.17 18.25
C LYS A 47 -10.12 6.11 17.17
N LYS A 48 -10.56 4.87 17.42
CA LYS A 48 -10.49 3.78 16.43
C LYS A 48 -11.44 4.10 15.27
N THR A 49 -10.99 3.81 14.05
CA THR A 49 -11.86 3.93 12.88
C THR A 49 -12.89 2.81 12.87
N GLU A 50 -14.17 3.17 12.70
CA GLU A 50 -15.26 2.21 12.51
C GLU A 50 -15.17 1.67 11.08
N LYS A 51 -14.47 0.54 10.93
CA LYS A 51 -14.43 -0.19 9.67
C LYS A 51 -15.54 -1.24 9.69
N PRO A 52 -16.34 -1.38 8.62
CA PRO A 52 -17.30 -2.46 8.55
C PRO A 52 -16.56 -3.80 8.68
N ALA A 53 -17.16 -4.76 9.38
CA ALA A 53 -16.61 -6.10 9.44
C ALA A 53 -16.41 -6.63 8.01
N THR A 54 -15.21 -7.12 7.71
CA THR A 54 -14.92 -7.77 6.42
C THR A 54 -15.92 -8.92 6.23
N LYS A 55 -16.76 -8.82 5.19
CA LYS A 55 -17.83 -9.81 4.94
C LYS A 55 -17.28 -11.23 4.77
N GLU A 56 -16.16 -11.35 4.07
CA GLU A 56 -15.41 -12.60 3.92
C GLU A 56 -13.90 -12.30 3.94
N HIS A 57 -13.12 -13.08 4.67
CA HIS A 57 -11.67 -12.97 4.65
C HIS A 57 -11.12 -13.47 3.31
N LYS A 58 -10.77 -12.56 2.41
CA LYS A 58 -10.08 -12.89 1.17
C LYS A 58 -8.71 -13.49 1.48
N ARG A 59 -8.49 -14.75 1.08
CA ARG A 59 -7.16 -15.38 1.11
C ARG A 59 -6.44 -15.09 -0.21
N TYR A 60 -5.24 -14.52 -0.11
CA TYR A 60 -4.37 -14.25 -1.25
C TYR A 60 -3.41 -15.41 -1.54
N ASP A 61 -3.22 -16.29 -0.56
CA ASP A 61 -2.35 -17.46 -0.69
C ASP A 61 -3.00 -18.57 -1.51
N LEU A 62 -2.16 -19.34 -2.21
CA LEU A 62 -2.58 -20.54 -2.91
C LEU A 62 -3.16 -21.57 -1.93
N LYS A 63 -4.30 -22.15 -2.29
CA LYS A 63 -4.89 -23.25 -1.53
C LYS A 63 -3.94 -24.46 -1.56
N LYS A 64 -3.76 -25.13 -0.42
CA LYS A 64 -2.99 -26.37 -0.36
C LYS A 64 -3.65 -27.39 -1.30
N LEU A 65 -2.84 -27.93 -2.20
CA LEU A 65 -3.26 -28.98 -3.12
C LEU A 65 -3.67 -30.22 -2.31
N THR A 66 -4.76 -30.86 -2.69
CA THR A 66 -5.21 -32.14 -2.11
C THR A 66 -4.28 -33.28 -2.57
N TYR A 67 -4.43 -34.46 -1.96
CA TYR A 67 -3.62 -35.63 -2.33
C TYR A 67 -3.87 -36.08 -3.78
N GLU A 68 -5.13 -36.13 -4.20
CA GLU A 68 -5.53 -36.54 -5.56
C GLU A 68 -5.00 -35.57 -6.60
N GLU A 69 -5.12 -34.27 -6.37
CA GLU A 69 -4.57 -33.25 -7.26
C GLU A 69 -3.03 -33.33 -7.33
N ARG A 70 -2.33 -33.62 -6.21
CA ARG A 70 -0.87 -33.90 -6.23
C ARG A 70 -0.53 -35.13 -7.08
N LYS A 71 -1.32 -36.20 -6.94
CA LYS A 71 -1.15 -37.44 -7.71
C LYS A 71 -1.38 -37.22 -9.21
N ASN A 72 -2.42 -36.47 -9.58
CA ASN A 72 -2.72 -36.16 -10.97
C ASN A 72 -1.62 -35.31 -11.61
N LYS A 73 -1.12 -34.28 -10.91
CA LYS A 73 0.04 -33.51 -11.38
C LYS A 73 1.29 -34.38 -11.59
N LEU A 74 1.49 -35.39 -10.74
CA LEU A 74 2.60 -36.33 -10.91
C LEU A 74 2.41 -37.19 -12.17
N ILE A 75 1.21 -37.74 -12.37
CA ILE A 75 0.88 -38.55 -13.56
C ILE A 75 1.04 -37.73 -14.84
N GLU A 76 0.52 -36.50 -14.87
CA GLU A 76 0.68 -35.57 -15.99
C GLU A 76 2.15 -35.29 -16.29
N ARG A 77 2.95 -35.02 -15.26
CA ARG A 77 4.39 -34.79 -15.40
C ARG A 77 5.13 -36.01 -15.96
N VAL A 78 4.83 -37.21 -15.45
CA VAL A 78 5.45 -38.46 -15.92
C VAL A 78 5.04 -38.78 -17.35
N LYS A 79 3.76 -38.60 -17.69
CA LYS A 79 3.27 -38.78 -19.07
C LYS A 79 3.95 -37.83 -20.05
N ALA A 80 4.10 -36.56 -19.68
CA ALA A 80 4.80 -35.57 -20.50
C ALA A 80 6.28 -35.95 -20.71
N LEU A 81 6.95 -36.43 -19.66
CA LEU A 81 8.34 -36.88 -19.75
C LEU A 81 8.50 -38.09 -20.68
N ASN A 82 7.64 -39.10 -20.52
CA ASN A 82 7.68 -40.31 -21.35
C ASN A 82 7.31 -40.03 -22.81
N GLY A 83 6.41 -39.07 -23.06
CA GLY A 83 6.10 -38.60 -24.41
C GLY A 83 7.28 -37.87 -25.06
N ALA A 84 8.00 -37.04 -24.29
CA ALA A 84 9.17 -36.32 -24.78
C ALA A 84 10.38 -37.24 -25.04
N SER A 85 10.51 -38.37 -24.33
CA SER A 85 11.57 -39.36 -24.54
C SER A 85 11.33 -40.30 -25.74
N GLY A 86 10.14 -40.28 -26.33
CA GLY A 86 9.79 -41.12 -27.49
C GLY A 86 9.92 -40.41 -28.85
N ASP A 87 10.42 -39.17 -28.86
CA ASP A 87 10.53 -38.29 -30.03
C ASP A 87 12.00 -38.05 -30.44
N TRP A 88 12.86 -39.07 -30.24
CA TRP A 88 14.24 -39.16 -30.76
C TRP A 88 14.42 -40.42 -31.60
#